data_AF-A0AAD1FZT2-F1
#
_entry.id   AF-A0AAD1FZT2-F1
#
_cell.length_a   1.000
_cell.length_b   1.000
_cell.length_c   1.000
_cell.angle_alpha   90.00
_cell.angle_beta   90.00
_cell.angle_gamma   90.00
#
_symmetry.space_group_name_H-M   'P 1'
#
loop_
_entity.id
_entity.type
_entity.pdbx_description
1 polymer ?
#
loop_
_entity_poly.entity_id
_entity_poly.type
_entity_poly.pdbx_seq_one_letter_code
_entity_poly.pdbx_strand_id
1 'polypeptide(L)'
;MADPVSAMVKRIRSATLALGICLAAAPSAYAAADLGGPPVRAMTSEESTAHAIWLLRAGLNVSALQCQFSPYLATVRNYNEMLKQHQPELSRAYQTLEKHFRRLDGKAGPRAFDSFTTRIYNSFSALDAQRSFCSAAGDIGREALSWGPGSLSGKAVTAVQRLRAALIAPPDPYRQVQLGYVVLPRIPDPCIDKRGKPIKRCNV
;
A
#
# COMPACT_ATOMS: atom_id res chain seq x y z
N MET A 1 -7.95 -77.64 -12.82
CA MET A 1 -7.20 -76.96 -11.74
C MET A 1 -6.91 -75.56 -12.25
N ALA A 2 -7.65 -74.56 -11.75
CA ALA A 2 -7.55 -73.17 -12.21
C ALA A 2 -6.93 -72.33 -11.09
N ASP A 3 -5.88 -71.58 -11.43
CA ASP A 3 -5.03 -70.84 -10.50
C ASP A 3 -5.77 -69.70 -9.78
N PRO A 4 -5.55 -69.52 -8.46
CA PRO A 4 -6.26 -68.53 -7.65
C PRO A 4 -5.76 -67.08 -7.86
N VAL A 5 -4.72 -66.86 -8.66
CA VAL A 5 -4.10 -65.52 -8.84
C VAL A 5 -4.82 -64.67 -9.89
N SER A 6 -5.54 -65.28 -10.84
CA SER A 6 -6.15 -64.54 -11.96
C SER A 6 -7.45 -63.80 -11.61
N ALA A 7 -8.05 -64.09 -10.44
CA ALA A 7 -9.32 -63.48 -10.01
C ALA A 7 -9.15 -62.11 -9.32
N MET A 8 -7.94 -61.79 -8.84
CA MET A 8 -7.70 -60.56 -8.05
C MET A 8 -7.40 -59.34 -8.94
N VAL A 9 -6.88 -59.54 -10.16
CA VAL A 9 -6.53 -58.44 -11.07
C VAL A 9 -7.75 -57.83 -11.77
N LYS A 10 -8.88 -58.57 -11.88
CA LYS A 10 -10.04 -58.17 -12.70
C LYS A 10 -11.01 -57.19 -12.00
N ARG A 11 -10.84 -56.91 -10.71
CA ARG A 11 -11.70 -56.00 -9.94
C ARG A 11 -11.20 -54.54 -9.83
N ILE A 12 -10.03 -54.23 -10.38
CA ILE A 12 -9.42 -52.89 -10.25
C ILE A 12 -9.85 -51.92 -11.38
N ARG A 13 -10.67 -52.37 -12.34
CA ARG A 13 -10.99 -51.58 -13.56
C ARG A 13 -12.19 -50.63 -13.49
N SER A 14 -12.88 -50.49 -12.35
CA SER A 14 -14.14 -49.72 -12.32
C SER A 14 -14.31 -48.89 -11.05
N ALA A 15 -13.39 -47.96 -10.81
CA ALA A 15 -13.61 -46.88 -9.84
C ALA A 15 -12.66 -45.70 -10.10
N THR A 16 -12.59 -45.21 -11.34
CA THR A 16 -12.12 -43.84 -11.58
C THR A 16 -13.24 -42.91 -11.13
N LEU A 17 -13.34 -42.73 -9.81
CA LEU A 17 -14.08 -41.63 -9.21
C LEU A 17 -13.42 -40.37 -9.78
N ALA A 18 -14.13 -39.66 -10.65
CA ALA A 18 -13.74 -38.33 -11.08
C ALA A 18 -13.75 -37.46 -9.82
N LEU A 19 -12.60 -37.38 -9.14
CA LEU A 19 -12.31 -36.38 -8.14
C LEU A 19 -12.19 -35.06 -8.89
N GLY A 20 -13.35 -34.50 -9.24
CA GLY A 20 -13.47 -33.12 -9.62
C GLY A 20 -13.00 -32.31 -8.42
N ILE A 21 -11.72 -31.98 -8.40
CA ILE A 21 -11.19 -30.93 -7.56
C ILE A 21 -11.92 -29.67 -8.04
N CYS A 22 -13.02 -29.36 -7.37
CA CYS A 22 -13.51 -28.00 -7.31
C CYS A 22 -12.35 -27.20 -6.73
N LEU A 23 -11.54 -26.62 -7.62
CA LEU A 23 -10.74 -25.45 -7.30
C LEU A 23 -11.75 -24.34 -7.03
N ALA A 24 -12.41 -24.41 -5.88
CA ALA A 24 -13.04 -23.25 -5.30
C ALA A 24 -11.89 -22.26 -5.16
N ALA A 25 -11.84 -21.26 -6.06
CA ALA A 25 -10.98 -20.12 -5.89
C ALA A 25 -11.23 -19.65 -4.46
N ALA A 26 -10.26 -19.91 -3.58
CA ALA A 26 -10.38 -19.56 -2.18
C ALA A 26 -10.83 -18.10 -2.15
N PRO A 27 -11.90 -17.74 -1.43
CA PRO A 27 -12.34 -16.37 -1.37
C PRO A 27 -11.14 -15.56 -0.93
N SER A 28 -10.64 -14.76 -1.86
CA SER A 28 -9.50 -13.91 -1.66
C SER A 28 -9.74 -13.18 -0.33
N ALA A 29 -8.87 -13.40 0.66
CA ALA A 29 -8.91 -12.76 1.99
C ALA A 29 -8.82 -11.21 1.97
N TYR A 30 -9.02 -10.61 0.81
CA TYR A 30 -8.88 -9.22 0.41
C TYR A 30 -10.17 -8.41 0.67
N ALA A 31 -11.29 -9.05 1.01
CA ALA A 31 -12.58 -8.36 0.95
C ALA A 31 -12.77 -7.26 2.01
N ALA A 32 -12.01 -7.25 3.13
CA ALA A 32 -12.21 -6.23 4.18
C ALA A 32 -10.99 -5.97 5.08
N ALA A 33 -9.77 -6.22 4.62
CA ALA A 33 -8.61 -5.78 5.38
C ALA A 33 -8.58 -4.24 5.35
N ASP A 34 -8.65 -3.60 6.51
CA ASP A 34 -8.26 -2.19 6.61
C ASP A 34 -6.76 -2.10 6.32
N LEU A 35 -6.45 -1.79 5.07
CA LEU A 35 -5.08 -1.62 4.59
C LEU A 35 -4.54 -0.22 4.88
N GLY A 36 -5.25 0.58 5.69
CA GLY A 36 -4.98 1.98 5.96
C GLY A 36 -5.12 2.87 4.72
N GLY A 37 -5.13 4.18 4.95
CA GLY A 37 -5.34 5.18 3.91
C GLY A 37 -6.77 5.70 3.87
N PRO A 38 -7.15 6.47 2.84
CA PRO A 38 -8.49 7.04 2.74
C PRO A 38 -9.54 5.94 2.62
N PRO A 39 -10.66 6.02 3.35
CA PRO A 39 -11.72 5.02 3.27
C PRO A 39 -12.35 4.99 1.87
N VAL A 40 -12.71 3.79 1.41
CA VAL A 40 -13.44 3.56 0.15
C VAL A 40 -14.78 2.92 0.46
N ARG A 41 -15.85 3.47 -0.12
CA ARG A 41 -17.22 3.03 0.13
C ARG A 41 -17.66 1.96 -0.87
N ALA A 42 -18.42 0.96 -0.41
CA ALA A 42 -19.11 -0.02 -1.27
C ALA A 42 -18.19 -0.75 -2.28
N MET A 43 -17.05 -1.27 -1.81
CA MET A 43 -16.15 -2.10 -2.61
C MET A 43 -16.64 -3.55 -2.72
N THR A 44 -16.52 -4.13 -3.92
CA THR A 44 -16.57 -5.58 -4.15
C THR A 44 -15.23 -6.25 -3.81
N SER A 45 -15.18 -7.58 -3.77
CA SER A 45 -13.93 -8.32 -3.54
C SER A 45 -12.86 -8.06 -4.62
N GLU A 46 -13.26 -7.90 -5.88
CA GLU A 46 -12.36 -7.53 -6.97
C GLU A 46 -11.83 -6.10 -6.78
N GLU A 47 -12.70 -5.16 -6.40
CA GLU A 47 -12.32 -3.77 -6.12
C GLU A 47 -11.38 -3.66 -4.92
N SER A 48 -11.59 -4.44 -3.85
CA SER A 48 -10.67 -4.48 -2.70
C SER A 48 -9.29 -5.04 -3.06
N THR A 49 -9.24 -6.04 -3.96
CA THR A 49 -7.96 -6.57 -4.48
C THR A 49 -7.24 -5.53 -5.34
N ALA A 50 -7.97 -4.84 -6.23
CA ALA A 50 -7.44 -3.74 -7.01
C ALA A 50 -6.94 -2.58 -6.14
N HIS A 51 -7.66 -2.28 -5.05
CA HIS A 51 -7.27 -1.28 -4.06
C HIS A 51 -5.94 -1.64 -3.39
N ALA A 52 -5.75 -2.90 -2.97
CA ALA A 52 -4.49 -3.36 -2.39
C ALA A 52 -3.31 -3.19 -3.36
N ILE A 53 -3.50 -3.55 -4.63
CA ILE A 53 -2.49 -3.36 -5.69
C ILE A 53 -2.16 -1.88 -5.86
N TRP A 54 -3.18 -1.01 -5.86
CA TRP A 54 -3.00 0.43 -6.03
C TRP A 54 -2.29 1.08 -4.84
N LEU A 55 -2.60 0.65 -3.61
CA LEU A 55 -1.90 1.03 -2.39
C LEU A 55 -0.42 0.62 -2.45
N LEU A 56 -0.12 -0.62 -2.86
CA LEU A 56 1.26 -1.09 -3.00
C LEU A 56 2.03 -0.22 -4.00
N ARG A 57 1.43 0.03 -5.17
CA ARG A 57 2.02 0.90 -6.20
C ARG A 57 2.33 2.29 -5.65
N ALA A 58 1.39 2.87 -4.90
CA ALA A 58 1.57 4.19 -4.33
C ALA A 58 2.66 4.22 -3.25
N GLY A 59 2.69 3.26 -2.32
CA GLY A 59 3.72 3.18 -1.29
C GLY A 59 5.12 3.02 -1.89
N LEU A 60 5.28 2.17 -2.91
CA LEU A 60 6.57 2.01 -3.60
C LEU A 60 6.97 3.25 -4.41
N ASN A 61 6.02 3.98 -5.01
CA ASN A 61 6.30 5.26 -5.66
C ASN A 61 6.78 6.32 -4.64
N VAL A 62 6.10 6.45 -3.49
CA VAL A 62 6.52 7.36 -2.43
C VAL A 62 7.95 7.02 -1.96
N SER A 63 8.27 5.73 -1.83
CA SER A 63 9.63 5.30 -1.48
C SER A 63 10.67 5.63 -2.55
N ALA A 64 10.30 5.56 -3.83
CA ALA A 64 11.19 5.95 -4.93
C ALA A 64 11.54 7.44 -4.88
N LEU A 65 10.68 8.28 -4.31
CA LEU A 65 10.94 9.71 -4.13
C LEU A 65 11.69 10.00 -2.82
N GLN A 66 11.24 9.46 -1.69
CA GLN A 66 11.71 9.88 -0.36
C GLN A 66 12.95 9.12 0.14
N CYS A 67 13.27 7.96 -0.43
CA CYS A 67 14.31 7.05 0.08
C CYS A 67 15.62 7.10 -0.71
N GLN A 68 15.80 8.09 -1.58
CA GLN A 68 16.98 8.21 -2.46
C GLN A 68 18.28 8.54 -1.70
N PHE A 69 18.19 8.89 -0.41
CA PHE A 69 19.36 9.12 0.44
C PHE A 69 20.25 7.87 0.60
N SER A 70 19.73 6.67 0.32
CA SER A 70 20.50 5.41 0.39
C SER A 70 20.40 4.63 -0.93
N PRO A 71 21.49 4.55 -1.72
CA PRO A 71 21.49 3.77 -2.96
C PRO A 71 21.35 2.27 -2.72
N TYR A 72 21.69 1.77 -1.52
CA TYR A 72 21.52 0.37 -1.13
C TYR A 72 20.06 -0.09 -1.19
N LEU A 73 19.11 0.81 -0.89
CA LEU A 73 17.69 0.48 -0.95
C LEU A 73 17.20 0.26 -2.38
N ALA A 74 17.87 0.87 -3.37
CA ALA A 74 17.55 0.79 -4.79
C ALA A 74 16.08 1.05 -5.13
N THR A 75 15.39 1.92 -4.37
CA THR A 75 13.94 2.11 -4.45
C THR A 75 13.47 2.58 -5.84
N VAL A 76 14.21 3.49 -6.48
CA VAL A 76 13.91 3.97 -7.85
C VAL A 76 13.97 2.82 -8.86
N ARG A 77 15.05 2.02 -8.83
CA ARG A 77 15.22 0.88 -9.76
C ARG A 77 14.13 -0.15 -9.52
N ASN A 78 13.94 -0.57 -8.26
CA ASN A 78 12.97 -1.61 -7.91
C ASN A 78 11.54 -1.20 -8.29
N TYR A 79 11.16 0.06 -8.05
CA TYR A 79 9.86 0.57 -8.45
C TYR A 79 9.66 0.52 -9.97
N ASN A 80 10.63 1.02 -10.75
CA ASN A 80 10.53 1.06 -12.21
C ASN A 80 10.49 -0.35 -12.83
N GLU A 81 11.27 -1.30 -12.31
CA GLU A 81 11.23 -2.68 -12.79
C GLU A 81 9.93 -3.39 -12.39
N MET A 82 9.42 -3.16 -11.18
CA MET A 82 8.09 -3.65 -10.76
C MET A 82 6.98 -3.12 -11.70
N LEU A 83 7.02 -1.84 -12.07
CA LEU A 83 6.06 -1.26 -13.01
C LEU A 83 6.08 -1.96 -14.37
N LYS A 84 7.27 -2.29 -14.90
CA LYS A 84 7.42 -2.97 -16.18
C LYS A 84 6.91 -4.42 -16.10
N GLN A 85 7.33 -5.16 -15.08
CA GLN A 85 7.02 -6.58 -14.90
C GLN A 85 5.53 -6.83 -14.68
N HIS A 86 4.85 -5.94 -13.95
CA HIS A 86 3.45 -6.11 -13.55
C HIS A 86 2.49 -5.13 -14.23
N GLN A 87 2.89 -4.53 -15.35
CA GLN A 87 2.09 -3.55 -16.09
C GLN A 87 0.64 -4.00 -16.36
N PRO A 88 0.35 -5.26 -16.76
CA PRO A 88 -1.03 -5.70 -17.00
C PRO A 88 -1.89 -5.71 -15.73
N GLU A 89 -1.34 -6.16 -14.60
CA GLU A 89 -2.04 -6.22 -13.32
C GLU A 89 -2.32 -4.83 -12.77
N LEU A 90 -1.33 -3.92 -12.88
CA LEU A 90 -1.47 -2.52 -12.49
C LEU A 90 -2.51 -1.80 -13.35
N SER A 91 -2.53 -2.05 -14.66
CA SER A 91 -3.52 -1.47 -15.58
C SER A 91 -4.93 -1.98 -15.26
N ARG A 92 -5.09 -3.27 -14.98
CA ARG A 92 -6.38 -3.84 -14.57
C ARG A 92 -6.86 -3.23 -13.25
N ALA A 93 -5.98 -3.12 -12.26
CA ALA A 93 -6.33 -2.51 -10.97
C ALA A 93 -6.79 -1.05 -11.13
N TYR A 94 -6.09 -0.26 -11.96
CA TYR A 94 -6.49 1.10 -12.30
C TYR A 94 -7.89 1.13 -12.91
N GLN A 95 -8.14 0.33 -13.94
CA GLN A 95 -9.43 0.30 -14.63
C GLN A 95 -10.58 -0.14 -13.71
N THR A 96 -10.33 -1.11 -12.83
CA THR A 96 -11.32 -1.57 -11.84
C THR A 96 -11.69 -0.44 -10.88
N LEU A 97 -10.71 0.29 -10.34
CA LEU A 97 -10.98 1.42 -9.45
C LEU A 97 -11.63 2.60 -10.19
N GLU A 98 -11.20 2.91 -11.40
CA GLU A 98 -11.83 3.95 -12.20
C GLU A 98 -13.31 3.63 -12.46
N LYS A 99 -13.63 2.37 -12.80
CA LYS A 99 -15.02 1.90 -12.95
C LYS A 99 -15.80 1.99 -11.65
N HIS A 100 -15.18 1.65 -10.51
CA HIS A 100 -15.80 1.80 -9.19
C HIS A 100 -16.23 3.25 -8.93
N PHE A 101 -15.34 4.22 -9.09
CA PHE A 101 -15.66 5.63 -8.87
C PHE A 101 -16.65 6.18 -9.93
N ARG A 102 -16.57 5.72 -11.18
CA ARG A 102 -17.59 6.08 -12.21
C ARG A 102 -18.97 5.54 -11.86
N ARG A 103 -19.06 4.32 -11.34
CA ARG A 103 -20.32 3.71 -10.87
C ARG A 103 -20.93 4.52 -9.72
N LEU A 104 -20.10 5.04 -8.84
CA LEU A 104 -20.53 5.67 -7.59
C LEU A 104 -20.75 7.18 -7.67
N ASP A 105 -20.00 7.88 -8.53
CA ASP A 105 -20.01 9.35 -8.62
C ASP A 105 -20.35 9.84 -10.05
N GLY A 106 -20.68 8.92 -10.97
CA GLY A 106 -21.11 9.24 -12.34
C GLY A 106 -20.08 10.07 -13.10
N LYS A 107 -20.50 11.26 -13.59
CA LYS A 107 -19.63 12.20 -14.31
C LYS A 107 -18.48 12.73 -13.45
N ALA A 108 -18.63 12.74 -12.12
CA ALA A 108 -17.57 13.17 -11.20
C ALA A 108 -16.59 12.03 -10.86
N GLY A 109 -16.86 10.79 -11.27
CA GLY A 109 -16.05 9.60 -10.97
C GLY A 109 -14.55 9.76 -11.21
N PRO A 110 -14.09 10.22 -12.39
CA PRO A 110 -12.67 10.41 -12.63
C PRO A 110 -12.00 11.36 -11.64
N ARG A 111 -12.65 12.51 -11.37
CA ARG A 111 -12.14 13.49 -10.39
C ARG A 111 -12.11 12.92 -8.97
N ALA A 112 -13.13 12.14 -8.60
CA ALA A 112 -13.20 11.47 -7.31
C ALA A 112 -12.07 10.44 -7.17
N PHE A 113 -11.79 9.68 -8.23
CA PHE A 113 -10.69 8.72 -8.27
C PHE A 113 -9.31 9.38 -8.21
N ASP A 114 -9.11 10.50 -8.90
CA ASP A 114 -7.87 11.29 -8.82
C ASP A 114 -7.65 11.81 -7.40
N SER A 115 -8.70 12.37 -6.78
CA SER A 115 -8.66 12.88 -5.41
C SER A 115 -8.39 11.76 -4.39
N PHE A 116 -8.95 10.58 -4.62
CA PHE A 116 -8.66 9.38 -3.84
C PHE A 116 -7.21 8.92 -4.00
N THR A 117 -6.71 8.87 -5.24
CA THR A 117 -5.34 8.49 -5.56
C THR A 117 -4.34 9.43 -4.88
N THR A 118 -4.56 10.74 -4.94
CA THR A 118 -3.73 11.73 -4.22
C THR A 118 -3.71 11.49 -2.72
N ARG A 119 -4.88 11.22 -2.10
CA ARG A 119 -4.96 10.89 -0.66
C ARG A 119 -4.22 9.60 -0.32
N ILE A 120 -4.21 8.60 -1.21
CA ILE A 120 -3.40 7.40 -1.01
C ILE A 120 -1.91 7.74 -0.94
N TYR A 121 -1.37 8.52 -1.89
CA TYR A 121 0.05 8.90 -1.85
C TYR A 121 0.39 9.65 -0.57
N ASN A 122 -0.45 10.63 -0.20
CA ASN A 122 -0.25 11.39 1.03
C ASN A 122 -0.29 10.49 2.28
N SER A 123 -1.11 9.43 2.29
CA SER A 123 -1.19 8.50 3.41
C SER A 123 0.09 7.67 3.64
N PHE A 124 1.02 7.64 2.68
CA PHE A 124 2.34 7.00 2.83
C PHE A 124 3.45 7.99 3.18
N SER A 125 3.11 9.23 3.53
CA SER A 125 4.10 10.21 4.00
C SER A 125 4.75 9.72 5.30
N ALA A 126 6.03 9.38 5.22
CA ALA A 126 6.75 8.71 6.30
C ALA A 126 7.66 9.68 7.07
N LEU A 127 7.25 10.93 7.29
CA LEU A 127 8.12 11.93 7.93
C LEU A 127 8.70 11.36 9.24
N ASP A 128 7.84 10.94 10.17
CA ASP A 128 8.22 10.45 11.51
C ASP A 128 8.83 9.03 11.54
N ALA A 129 8.73 8.31 10.43
CA ALA A 129 9.14 6.91 10.31
C ALA A 129 9.98 6.67 9.04
N GLN A 130 10.78 7.65 8.60
CA GLN A 130 11.41 7.62 7.28
C GLN A 130 12.32 6.40 7.11
N ARG A 131 13.17 6.10 8.11
CA ARG A 131 14.09 4.95 8.02
C ARG A 131 13.38 3.61 7.98
N SER A 132 12.42 3.38 8.87
CA SER A 132 11.66 2.13 8.91
C SER A 132 10.86 1.92 7.64
N PHE A 133 10.16 2.97 7.17
CA PHE A 133 9.42 2.94 5.92
C PHE A 133 10.34 2.66 4.73
N CYS A 134 11.47 3.37 4.61
CA CYS A 134 12.39 3.20 3.50
C CYS A 134 13.08 1.82 3.51
N SER A 135 13.41 1.28 4.69
CA SER A 135 13.92 -0.08 4.83
C SER A 135 12.91 -1.11 4.33
N ALA A 136 11.67 -1.06 4.85
CA ALA A 136 10.60 -1.97 4.47
C ALA A 136 10.24 -1.86 2.97
N ALA A 137 10.18 -0.64 2.44
CA ALA A 137 9.90 -0.41 1.03
C ALA A 137 11.04 -0.90 0.12
N GLY A 138 12.29 -0.79 0.54
CA GLY A 138 13.44 -1.38 -0.15
C GLY A 138 13.35 -2.90 -0.22
N ASP A 139 13.02 -3.57 0.89
CA ASP A 139 12.79 -5.03 0.95
C ASP A 139 11.65 -5.46 0.03
N ILE A 140 10.48 -4.85 0.19
CA ILE A 140 9.28 -5.16 -0.60
C ILE A 140 9.50 -4.87 -2.08
N GLY A 141 10.21 -3.79 -2.41
CA GLY A 141 10.57 -3.48 -3.79
C GLY A 141 11.45 -4.55 -4.42
N ARG A 142 12.39 -5.15 -3.68
CA ARG A 142 13.19 -6.28 -4.17
C ARG A 142 12.36 -7.55 -4.31
N GLU A 143 11.53 -7.85 -3.31
CA GLU A 143 10.62 -8.99 -3.35
C GLU A 143 9.68 -8.92 -4.56
N ALA A 144 9.18 -7.73 -4.90
CA ALA A 144 8.31 -7.52 -6.04
C ALA A 144 8.92 -7.94 -7.37
N LEU A 145 10.25 -7.87 -7.52
CA LEU A 145 10.94 -8.35 -8.73
C LEU A 145 10.98 -9.89 -8.81
N SER A 146 10.91 -10.57 -7.66
CA SER A 146 10.87 -12.03 -7.60
C SER A 146 9.45 -12.61 -7.82
N TRP A 147 8.42 -11.77 -7.76
CA TRP A 147 7.04 -12.20 -7.92
C TRP A 147 6.72 -12.41 -9.40
N GLY A 148 6.28 -13.62 -9.77
CA GLY A 148 5.92 -13.90 -11.16
C GLY A 148 4.77 -13.01 -11.67
N PRO A 149 4.68 -12.75 -12.99
CA PRO A 149 3.54 -12.04 -13.56
C PRO A 149 2.20 -12.70 -13.16
N GLY A 150 1.19 -11.89 -12.83
CA GLY A 150 -0.13 -12.36 -12.40
C GLY A 150 -0.26 -12.65 -10.90
N SER A 151 0.79 -12.40 -10.11
CA SER A 151 0.82 -12.70 -8.67
C SER A 151 0.65 -11.49 -7.75
N LEU A 152 0.57 -10.25 -8.27
CA LEU A 152 0.40 -9.06 -7.42
C LEU A 152 -0.87 -9.13 -6.59
N SER A 153 -1.96 -9.62 -7.18
CA SER A 153 -3.23 -9.80 -6.48
C SER A 153 -3.05 -10.64 -5.22
N GLY A 154 -2.22 -11.67 -5.24
CA GLY A 154 -1.93 -12.59 -4.13
C GLY A 154 -0.90 -12.08 -3.12
N LYS A 155 -0.20 -10.98 -3.40
CA LYS A 155 0.91 -10.46 -2.58
C LYS A 155 0.66 -9.06 -2.03
N ALA A 156 -0.18 -8.27 -2.69
CA ALA A 156 -0.34 -6.85 -2.40
C ALA A 156 -0.83 -6.57 -0.98
N VAL A 157 -1.76 -7.36 -0.44
CA VAL A 157 -2.27 -7.16 0.93
C VAL A 157 -1.16 -7.26 1.97
N THR A 158 -0.39 -8.36 1.94
CA THR A 158 0.71 -8.57 2.90
C THR A 158 1.80 -7.52 2.74
N ALA A 159 2.12 -7.15 1.50
CA ALA A 159 3.11 -6.10 1.22
C ALA A 159 2.65 -4.72 1.75
N VAL A 160 1.39 -4.36 1.52
CA VAL A 160 0.83 -3.10 2.04
C VAL A 160 0.78 -3.10 3.56
N GLN A 161 0.36 -4.19 4.20
CA GLN A 161 0.37 -4.29 5.66
C GLN A 161 1.77 -4.06 6.24
N ARG A 162 2.82 -4.61 5.61
CA ARG A 162 4.21 -4.37 6.02
C ARG A 162 4.63 -2.90 5.81
N LEU A 163 4.27 -2.28 4.69
CA LEU A 163 4.51 -0.85 4.47
C LEU A 163 3.80 0.02 5.51
N ARG A 164 2.55 -0.31 5.85
CA ARG A 164 1.75 0.42 6.85
C ARG A 164 2.30 0.26 8.24
N ALA A 165 2.68 -0.96 8.64
CA ALA A 165 3.33 -1.21 9.92
C ALA A 165 4.62 -0.39 10.07
N ALA A 166 5.38 -0.23 8.98
CA ALA A 166 6.61 0.57 8.97
C ALA A 166 6.40 2.08 9.18
N LEU A 167 5.17 2.59 9.02
CA LEU A 167 4.80 3.99 9.30
C LEU A 167 4.51 4.25 10.79
N ILE A 168 4.28 3.21 11.59
CA ILE A 168 3.90 3.31 13.02
C ILE A 168 5.13 3.09 13.93
N ALA A 169 6.31 2.83 13.34
CA ALA A 169 7.54 2.59 14.10
C ALA A 169 7.87 3.77 15.04
N PRO A 170 8.40 3.51 16.25
CA PRO A 170 8.80 4.56 17.16
C PRO A 170 9.77 5.53 16.47
N PRO A 171 9.70 6.83 16.80
CA PRO A 171 10.52 7.85 16.15
C PRO A 171 11.99 7.43 16.17
N ASP A 172 12.63 7.57 15.01
CA ASP A 172 14.05 7.26 14.81
C ASP A 172 14.87 7.83 15.98
N PRO A 173 15.69 7.04 16.70
CA PRO A 173 16.48 7.54 17.83
C PRO A 173 17.43 8.68 17.42
N TYR A 174 17.82 8.76 16.14
CA TYR A 174 18.59 9.87 15.58
C TYR A 174 17.73 11.06 15.14
N ARG A 175 16.41 10.89 15.10
CA ARG A 175 15.40 11.95 15.05
C ARG A 175 14.84 12.24 16.44
N GLN A 176 15.65 12.08 17.47
CA GLN A 176 15.66 13.10 18.50
C GLN A 176 16.02 14.40 17.78
N VAL A 177 14.99 15.09 17.27
CA VAL A 177 15.06 16.53 17.21
C VAL A 177 15.32 16.87 18.67
N GLN A 178 16.59 17.08 19.03
CA GLN A 178 16.89 18.06 20.04
C GLN A 178 16.28 19.34 19.48
N LEU A 179 14.98 19.50 19.69
CA LEU A 179 14.38 20.79 19.94
C LEU A 179 15.04 21.22 21.25
N GLY A 180 16.36 21.49 21.20
CA GLY A 180 16.94 22.45 22.11
C GLY A 180 16.02 23.63 21.96
N TYR A 181 15.37 24.02 23.06
CA TYR A 181 14.48 25.15 23.07
C TYR A 181 15.21 26.28 22.36
N VAL A 182 14.84 26.56 21.11
CA VAL A 182 15.35 27.74 20.44
C VAL A 182 14.66 28.83 21.21
N VAL A 183 15.44 29.53 22.05
CA VAL A 183 14.98 30.77 22.65
C VAL A 183 14.80 31.71 21.47
N LEU A 184 13.59 31.69 20.90
CA LEU A 184 13.22 32.64 19.88
C LEU A 184 13.37 34.02 20.54
N PRO A 185 14.06 34.98 19.90
CA PRO A 185 14.09 36.32 20.42
C PRO A 185 12.64 36.78 20.62
N ARG A 186 12.34 37.34 21.80
CA ARG A 186 11.03 37.92 22.06
C ARG A 186 10.83 39.04 21.04
N ILE A 187 10.01 38.79 20.02
CA ILE A 187 9.60 39.83 19.08
C ILE A 187 8.86 40.87 19.92
N PRO A 188 9.35 42.11 20.02
CA PRO A 188 8.69 43.14 20.81
C PRO A 188 7.28 43.33 20.25
N ASP A 189 6.28 43.24 21.12
CA ASP A 189 4.92 43.54 20.73
C ASP A 189 4.87 44.99 20.23
N PRO A 190 4.53 45.25 18.95
CA PRO A 190 4.49 46.61 18.39
C PRO A 190 3.44 47.51 19.07
N CYS A 191 2.60 46.92 19.92
CA CYS A 191 1.55 47.56 20.68
C CYS A 191 1.89 47.77 22.16
N ILE A 192 3.11 47.42 22.58
CA ILE A 192 3.64 47.71 23.90
C ILE A 192 4.83 48.67 23.77
N ASP A 193 4.80 49.77 24.53
CA ASP A 193 5.92 50.71 24.56
C ASP A 193 7.13 50.15 25.33
N LYS A 194 8.27 50.86 25.28
CA LYS A 194 9.50 50.47 26.00
C LYS A 194 9.33 50.40 27.53
N ARG A 195 8.20 50.88 28.08
CA ARG A 195 7.84 50.86 29.51
C ARG A 195 6.80 49.79 29.84
N GLY A 196 6.45 48.92 28.89
CA GLY A 196 5.48 47.85 29.09
C GLY A 196 4.02 48.29 29.03
N LYS A 197 3.73 49.52 28.55
CA LYS A 197 2.35 50.05 28.48
C LYS A 197 1.74 49.89 27.08
N PRO A 198 0.42 49.62 26.97
CA PRO A 198 -0.27 49.61 25.70
C PRO A 198 -0.18 50.95 24.96
N ILE A 199 0.13 50.91 23.67
CA ILE A 199 0.13 52.10 22.81
C ILE A 199 -1.30 52.34 22.33
N LYS A 200 -1.83 53.56 22.54
CA LYS A 200 -3.22 53.94 22.20
C LYS A 200 -3.67 53.63 20.76
N ARG A 201 -2.74 53.64 19.80
CA ARG A 201 -3.01 53.35 18.37
C ARG A 201 -3.33 51.87 18.08
N CYS A 202 -3.08 51.00 19.05
CA CYS A 202 -3.33 49.56 18.96
C CYS A 202 -4.63 49.12 19.65
N ASN A 203 -5.49 50.06 20.05
CA ASN A 203 -6.82 49.73 20.54
C ASN A 203 -7.66 49.15 19.39
N VAL A 204 -7.88 47.84 19.43
CA VAL A 204 -9.12 47.22 18.95
C VAL A 204 -10.05 47.09 20.14
#